data_AF-E1X334-F1
#
_entry.id   AF-E1X334-F1
#
_cell.length_a   1.000
_cell.length_b   1.000
_cell.length_c   1.000
_cell.angle_alpha   90.00
_cell.angle_beta   90.00
_cell.angle_gamma   90.00
#
_symmetry.space_group_name_H-M   'P 1'
#
loop_
_entity.id
_entity.type
_entity.pdbx_description
1 polymer ?
#
loop_
_entity_poly.entity_id
_entity_poly.type
_entity_poly.pdbx_seq_one_letter_code
_entity_poly.pdbx_strand_id
1 'polypeptide(L)'
;MKSLFLATLLIFGLSQAAVASESSEKSYVSYCSNYSYGNQAVSYAFSSCVNTNFNSLGRDFDTPIYISYCSNFGNTVSYSFVSCINNNFSRLARELNRSIYLPHCGNYNQNELSYSFISCANDNFRRIKFELDNQ
;
A
#
# COMPACT_ATOMS: atom_id res chain seq x y z
N MET A 1 16.19 45.91 53.76
CA MET A 1 16.25 44.44 53.70
C MET A 1 15.31 44.00 52.59
N LYS A 2 15.87 43.30 51.59
CA LYS A 2 15.22 42.86 50.36
C LYS A 2 14.11 41.86 50.70
N SER A 3 12.90 42.09 50.21
CA SER A 3 11.78 41.19 50.40
C SER A 3 10.99 41.10 49.10
N LEU A 4 11.07 39.90 48.52
CA LEU A 4 10.15 39.31 47.56
C LEU A 4 10.11 39.91 46.15
N PHE A 5 11.15 39.55 45.40
CA PHE A 5 10.98 39.05 44.03
C PHE A 5 10.07 37.80 44.02
N LEU A 6 9.47 37.49 42.86
CA LEU A 6 8.58 36.36 42.53
C LEU A 6 7.07 36.62 42.63
N ALA A 7 6.57 37.51 41.78
CA ALA A 7 5.19 37.41 41.28
C ALA A 7 5.08 38.20 39.97
N THR A 8 5.42 37.58 38.83
CA THR A 8 4.97 37.93 37.44
C THR A 8 5.90 37.30 36.39
N LEU A 9 5.94 35.97 36.34
CA LEU A 9 6.52 35.22 35.22
C LEU A 9 5.55 34.09 34.80
N LEU A 10 4.25 34.38 34.90
CA LEU A 10 3.13 33.49 34.60
C LEU A 10 2.21 34.04 33.51
N ILE A 11 2.68 35.02 32.74
CA ILE A 11 1.95 35.60 31.61
C ILE A 11 2.95 35.76 30.47
N PHE A 12 3.36 34.66 29.87
CA PHE A 12 3.84 34.53 28.48
C PHE A 12 4.26 33.08 28.23
N GLY A 13 3.54 32.12 28.84
CA GLY A 13 3.40 30.78 28.27
C GLY A 13 2.49 30.90 27.06
N LEU A 14 2.97 31.58 26.02
CA LEU A 14 2.40 31.52 24.68
C LEU A 14 2.46 30.05 24.31
N SER A 15 1.29 29.44 24.40
CA SER A 15 0.94 28.13 23.92
C SER A 15 1.55 27.95 22.53
N GLN A 16 2.72 27.33 22.49
CA GLN A 16 3.18 26.67 21.28
C GLN A 16 2.23 25.49 21.10
N ALA A 17 1.07 25.76 20.51
CA ALA A 17 0.40 24.77 19.70
C ALA A 17 1.37 24.50 18.55
N ALA A 18 2.35 23.63 18.79
CA ALA A 18 3.02 22.93 17.73
C ALA A 18 1.90 22.18 17.02
N VAL A 19 1.37 22.79 15.97
CA VAL A 19 0.57 22.10 14.97
C VAL A 19 1.56 21.10 14.42
N ALA A 20 1.56 19.88 14.97
CA ALA A 20 2.19 18.77 14.32
C ALA A 20 1.49 18.70 12.97
N SER A 21 2.14 19.20 11.92
CA SER A 21 1.73 18.81 10.59
C SER A 21 1.98 17.31 10.59
N GLU A 22 0.91 16.53 10.72
CA GLU A 22 0.90 15.21 10.10
C GLU A 22 1.21 15.49 8.64
N SER A 23 2.51 15.48 8.28
CA SER A 23 2.85 15.10 6.95
C SER A 23 2.34 13.68 6.87
N SER A 24 1.14 13.48 6.31
CA SER A 24 0.70 12.15 5.96
C SER A 24 1.85 11.59 5.12
N GLU A 25 2.63 10.69 5.69
CA GLU A 25 3.73 10.06 4.97
C GLU A 25 3.03 9.34 3.82
N LYS A 26 3.04 9.96 2.64
CA LYS A 26 2.36 9.42 1.47
C LYS A 26 2.94 8.03 1.27
N SER A 27 2.13 6.97 1.35
CA SER A 27 2.67 5.64 1.13
C SER A 27 3.40 5.60 -0.21
N TYR A 28 4.40 4.74 -0.33
CA TYR A 28 5.05 4.52 -1.60
C TYR A 28 4.70 3.13 -2.11
N VAL A 29 4.22 3.06 -3.35
CA VAL A 29 4.04 1.77 -4.03
C VAL A 29 5.31 1.44 -4.79
N SER A 30 6.00 0.39 -4.36
CA SER A 30 7.20 -0.09 -5.03
C SER A 30 6.84 -0.83 -6.32
N TYR A 31 7.70 -0.75 -7.34
CA TYR A 31 7.55 -1.61 -8.50
C TYR A 31 7.91 -3.05 -8.14
N CYS A 32 6.99 -3.99 -8.35
CA CYS A 32 7.19 -5.40 -8.06
C CYS A 32 7.68 -6.13 -9.30
N SER A 33 8.92 -6.61 -9.26
CA SER A 33 9.53 -7.47 -10.29
C SER A 33 9.49 -8.94 -9.88
N ASN A 34 9.34 -9.84 -10.86
CA ASN A 34 9.47 -11.28 -10.64
C ASN A 34 10.85 -11.78 -11.05
N TYR A 35 11.76 -11.94 -10.09
CA TYR A 35 13.07 -12.55 -10.30
C TYR A 35 13.00 -14.02 -9.89
N SER A 36 12.30 -14.83 -10.70
CA SER A 36 12.21 -16.27 -10.48
C SER A 36 13.54 -16.95 -10.80
N TYR A 37 13.99 -17.83 -9.91
CA TYR A 37 15.16 -18.68 -10.11
C TYR A 37 14.78 -20.16 -9.98
N GLY A 38 15.32 -20.99 -10.86
CA GLY A 38 15.04 -22.43 -10.87
C GLY A 38 13.59 -22.75 -11.19
N ASN A 39 12.97 -23.64 -10.41
CA ASN A 39 11.64 -24.18 -10.69
C ASN A 39 10.50 -23.37 -10.04
N GLN A 40 10.73 -22.12 -9.60
CA GLN A 40 9.70 -21.30 -8.97
C GLN A 40 9.09 -20.31 -9.97
N ALA A 41 7.84 -20.52 -10.38
CA ALA A 41 7.16 -19.59 -11.29
C ALA A 41 6.97 -18.17 -10.69
N VAL A 42 6.80 -18.07 -9.37
CA VAL A 42 6.63 -16.80 -8.64
C VAL A 42 7.72 -16.70 -7.58
N SER A 43 8.52 -15.64 -7.66
CA SER A 43 9.56 -15.34 -6.68
C SER A 43 8.97 -14.87 -5.34
N TYR A 44 9.67 -15.18 -4.26
CA TYR A 44 9.37 -14.62 -2.95
C TYR A 44 9.41 -13.08 -2.96
N ALA A 45 10.38 -12.49 -3.68
CA ALA A 45 10.51 -11.05 -3.80
C ALA A 45 9.26 -10.40 -4.40
N PHE A 46 8.71 -10.97 -5.48
CA PHE A 46 7.46 -10.50 -6.08
C PHE A 46 6.30 -10.59 -5.09
N SER A 47 6.11 -11.76 -4.46
CA SER A 47 5.03 -11.98 -3.50
C SER A 47 5.12 -11.02 -2.31
N SER A 48 6.31 -10.82 -1.77
CA SER A 48 6.55 -9.89 -0.66
C SER A 48 6.25 -8.44 -1.05
N CYS A 49 6.71 -8.00 -2.24
CA CYS A 49 6.47 -6.65 -2.74
C CYS A 49 4.97 -6.37 -2.91
N VAL A 50 4.24 -7.28 -3.56
CA VAL A 50 2.79 -7.13 -3.81
C VAL A 50 2.03 -7.02 -2.50
N ASN A 51 2.31 -7.89 -1.53
CA ASN A 51 1.67 -7.83 -0.22
C ASN A 51 2.05 -6.58 0.57
N THR A 52 3.28 -6.11 0.47
CA THR A 52 3.74 -4.86 1.11
C THR A 52 2.99 -3.66 0.52
N ASN A 53 2.89 -3.57 -0.81
CA ASN A 53 2.12 -2.49 -1.45
C ASN A 53 0.65 -2.52 -1.03
N PHE A 54 0.01 -3.70 -1.01
CA PHE A 54 -1.36 -3.83 -0.55
C PHE A 54 -1.55 -3.39 0.90
N ASN A 55 -0.66 -3.81 1.78
CA ASN A 55 -0.70 -3.42 3.20
C ASN A 55 -0.46 -1.92 3.39
N SER A 56 0.44 -1.31 2.61
CA SER A 56 0.69 0.12 2.64
C SER A 56 -0.56 0.88 2.19
N LEU A 57 -1.10 0.55 1.01
CA LEU A 57 -2.30 1.20 0.50
C LEU A 57 -3.51 1.00 1.41
N GLY A 58 -3.69 -0.20 1.98
CA GLY A 58 -4.80 -0.46 2.90
C GLY A 58 -4.78 0.44 4.14
N ARG A 59 -3.62 0.94 4.56
CA ARG A 59 -3.48 1.85 5.70
C ARG A 59 -3.72 3.32 5.35
N ASP A 60 -3.65 3.68 4.07
CA ASP A 60 -3.78 5.05 3.58
C ASP A 60 -5.24 5.53 3.44
N PHE A 61 -6.22 4.64 3.60
CA PHE A 61 -7.63 5.02 3.63
C PHE A 61 -8.01 5.61 4.98
N ASP A 62 -8.95 6.56 4.99
CA ASP A 62 -9.51 7.18 6.21
C ASP A 62 -9.95 6.14 7.25
N THR A 63 -10.55 5.05 6.76
CA THR A 63 -10.78 3.83 7.53
C THR A 63 -9.87 2.73 6.99
N PRO A 64 -8.83 2.30 7.74
CA PRO A 64 -7.91 1.29 7.26
C PRO A 64 -8.60 0.00 6.80
N ILE A 65 -8.23 -0.46 5.61
CA ILE A 65 -8.80 -1.65 4.99
C ILE A 65 -7.84 -2.82 5.18
N TYR A 66 -8.34 -3.89 5.78
CA TYR A 66 -7.59 -5.13 5.85
C TYR A 66 -7.59 -5.83 4.48
N ILE A 67 -6.38 -6.04 3.94
CA ILE A 67 -6.16 -6.70 2.66
C ILE A 67 -5.62 -8.12 2.90
N SER A 68 -6.10 -9.08 2.11
CA SER A 68 -5.72 -10.48 2.25
C SER A 68 -4.27 -10.68 1.80
N TYR A 69 -3.51 -11.49 2.56
CA TYR A 69 -2.18 -11.88 2.15
C TYR A 69 -2.25 -12.91 1.00
N CYS A 70 -1.59 -12.60 -0.11
CA CYS A 70 -1.54 -13.46 -1.29
C CYS A 70 -0.25 -14.26 -1.33
N SER A 71 -0.38 -15.59 -1.23
CA SER A 71 0.75 -16.52 -1.31
C SER A 71 0.63 -17.40 -2.54
N ASN A 72 1.76 -17.65 -3.21
CA ASN A 72 1.86 -18.66 -4.25
C ASN A 72 2.54 -19.91 -3.68
N PHE A 73 1.77 -20.99 -3.51
CA PHE A 73 2.30 -22.26 -3.04
C PHE A 73 2.63 -23.19 -4.21
N GLY A 74 3.79 -23.83 -4.13
CA GLY A 74 4.29 -24.73 -5.17
C GLY A 74 5.12 -24.03 -6.25
N ASN A 75 5.37 -24.77 -7.32
CA ASN A 75 6.32 -24.40 -8.37
C ASN A 75 5.67 -23.70 -9.57
N THR A 76 4.33 -23.66 -9.60
CA THR A 76 3.53 -23.05 -10.66
C THR A 76 2.85 -21.77 -10.16
N VAL A 77 2.39 -20.92 -11.08
CA VAL A 77 1.48 -19.81 -10.78
C VAL A 77 0.11 -20.38 -10.44
N SER A 78 -0.24 -20.36 -9.16
CA SER A 78 -1.53 -20.83 -8.68
C SER A 78 -2.66 -19.86 -9.03
N TYR A 79 -3.82 -20.40 -9.40
CA TYR A 79 -5.02 -19.60 -9.63
C TYR A 79 -5.42 -18.83 -8.37
N SER A 80 -5.25 -19.42 -7.18
CA SER A 80 -5.54 -18.76 -5.90
C SER A 80 -4.69 -17.51 -5.68
N PHE A 81 -3.42 -17.53 -6.09
CA PHE A 81 -2.55 -16.36 -6.00
C PHE A 81 -3.03 -15.22 -6.91
N VAL A 82 -3.30 -15.54 -8.19
CA VAL A 82 -3.84 -14.60 -9.18
C VAL A 82 -5.18 -14.02 -8.72
N SER A 83 -6.09 -14.88 -8.24
CA SER A 83 -7.41 -14.47 -7.75
C SER A 83 -7.30 -13.57 -6.52
N CYS A 84 -6.44 -13.91 -5.56
CA CYS A 84 -6.20 -13.09 -4.36
C CYS A 84 -5.79 -11.67 -4.72
N ILE A 85 -4.81 -11.51 -5.63
CA ILE A 85 -4.33 -10.19 -6.05
C ILE A 85 -5.47 -9.37 -6.69
N ASN A 86 -6.24 -9.98 -7.58
CA ASN A 86 -7.36 -9.30 -8.23
C ASN A 86 -8.49 -8.94 -7.26
N ASN A 87 -8.79 -9.80 -6.29
CA ASN A 87 -9.78 -9.54 -5.25
C ASN A 87 -9.36 -8.39 -4.35
N ASN A 88 -8.08 -8.30 -3.99
CA ASN A 88 -7.54 -7.20 -3.22
C ASN A 88 -7.64 -5.86 -3.97
N PHE A 89 -7.29 -5.83 -5.26
CA PHE A 89 -7.50 -4.64 -6.09
C PHE A 89 -8.97 -4.25 -6.17
N SER A 90 -9.85 -5.22 -6.38
CA SER A 90 -11.30 -4.97 -6.44
C SER A 90 -11.85 -4.44 -5.11
N ARG A 91 -11.31 -4.93 -3.99
CA ARG A 91 -11.66 -4.45 -2.66
C ARG A 91 -11.22 -3.00 -2.48
N LEU A 92 -9.96 -2.69 -2.73
CA LEU A 92 -9.45 -1.32 -2.63
C LEU A 92 -10.23 -0.36 -3.53
N ALA A 93 -10.51 -0.74 -4.78
CA ALA A 93 -11.25 0.11 -5.72
C ALA A 93 -12.66 0.47 -5.26
N ARG A 94 -13.31 -0.39 -4.46
CA ARG A 94 -14.67 -0.14 -3.94
C ARG A 94 -14.70 0.86 -2.79
N GLU A 95 -13.59 0.99 -2.08
CA GLU A 95 -13.47 1.86 -0.91
C GLU A 95 -12.93 3.26 -1.28
N LEU A 96 -12.55 3.47 -2.54
CA LEU A 96 -12.16 4.80 -3.03
C LEU A 96 -13.40 5.70 -3.17
N ASN A 97 -13.26 6.99 -2.82
CA ASN A 97 -14.35 7.96 -2.98
C ASN A 97 -14.82 8.13 -4.44
N ARG A 98 -13.95 7.79 -5.41
CA ARG A 98 -14.24 7.80 -6.85
C ARG A 98 -14.10 6.41 -7.42
N SER A 99 -15.13 5.96 -8.12
CA SER A 99 -15.09 4.70 -8.83
C SER A 99 -14.07 4.75 -9.97
N ILE A 100 -13.06 3.89 -9.89
CA ILE A 100 -12.09 3.68 -10.97
C ILE A 100 -12.21 2.29 -11.57
N TYR A 101 -11.86 2.18 -12.84
CA TYR A 101 -11.69 0.88 -13.48
C TYR A 101 -10.25 0.38 -13.28
N LEU A 102 -10.13 -0.77 -12.62
CA LEU A 102 -8.90 -1.53 -12.54
C LEU A 102 -9.02 -2.77 -13.42
N PRO A 103 -8.18 -2.94 -14.46
CA PRO A 103 -8.17 -4.16 -15.25
C PRO A 103 -7.86 -5.39 -14.40
N HIS A 104 -8.52 -6.51 -14.73
CA HIS A 104 -8.17 -7.81 -14.18
C HIS A 104 -6.81 -8.27 -14.71
N CYS A 105 -5.91 -8.62 -13.81
CA CYS A 105 -4.59 -9.13 -14.14
C CYS A 105 -4.66 -10.64 -14.34
N GLY A 106 -4.64 -11.07 -15.60
CA GLY A 106 -4.64 -12.48 -15.99
C GLY A 106 -3.23 -13.04 -16.14
N ASN A 107 -3.04 -14.31 -15.78
CA ASN A 107 -1.83 -15.07 -16.06
C ASN A 107 -2.20 -16.44 -16.64
N TYR A 108 -1.86 -16.69 -17.90
CA TYR A 108 -2.25 -17.90 -18.63
C TYR A 108 -1.19 -19.01 -18.57
N ASN A 109 0.08 -18.67 -18.36
CA ASN A 109 1.17 -19.64 -18.24
C ASN A 109 1.31 -20.09 -16.79
N GLN A 110 1.11 -21.37 -16.50
CA GLN A 110 1.27 -21.89 -15.14
C GLN A 110 2.72 -22.00 -14.71
N ASN A 111 3.69 -22.03 -15.61
CA ASN A 111 5.10 -22.25 -15.28
C ASN A 111 5.88 -20.95 -15.08
N GLU A 112 5.27 -19.81 -15.37
CA GLU A 112 5.93 -18.50 -15.28
C GLU A 112 4.88 -17.41 -15.02
N LEU A 113 5.22 -16.45 -14.17
CA LEU A 113 4.44 -15.24 -14.03
C LEU A 113 4.70 -14.29 -15.21
N SER A 114 3.68 -14.08 -16.04
CA SER A 114 3.82 -13.31 -17.26
C SER A 114 4.15 -11.84 -16.99
N TYR A 115 4.93 -11.24 -17.90
CA TYR A 115 5.17 -9.80 -17.88
C TYR A 115 3.87 -8.99 -17.91
N SER A 116 2.85 -9.46 -18.64
CA SER A 116 1.53 -8.80 -18.67
C SER A 116 0.85 -8.77 -17.30
N PHE A 117 0.95 -9.83 -16.51
CA PHE A 117 0.43 -9.87 -15.15
C PHE A 117 1.20 -8.89 -14.26
N ILE A 118 2.53 -8.92 -14.34
CA ILE A 118 3.42 -8.04 -13.56
C ILE A 118 3.12 -6.57 -13.87
N SER A 119 3.03 -6.19 -15.14
CA SER A 119 2.71 -4.82 -15.55
C SER A 119 1.33 -4.40 -15.05
N CYS A 120 0.32 -5.24 -15.25
CA CYS A 120 -1.05 -4.96 -14.79
C CYS A 120 -1.12 -4.70 -13.28
N ALA A 121 -0.46 -5.55 -12.47
CA ALA A 121 -0.47 -5.37 -11.02
C ALA A 121 0.19 -4.04 -10.60
N ASN A 122 1.34 -3.71 -11.20
CA ASN A 122 2.03 -2.46 -10.94
C ASN A 122 1.23 -1.23 -11.40
N ASP A 123 0.55 -1.32 -12.54
CA ASP A 123 -0.35 -0.25 -13.02
C ASP A 123 -1.53 -0.03 -12.08
N ASN A 124 -2.14 -1.11 -11.60
CA ASN A 124 -3.25 -1.01 -10.65
C ASN A 124 -2.81 -0.37 -9.32
N PHE A 125 -1.63 -0.74 -8.81
CA PHE A 125 -1.06 -0.07 -7.63
C PHE A 125 -0.85 1.43 -7.85
N ARG A 126 -0.27 1.82 -8.98
CA ARG A 126 -0.07 3.24 -9.33
C ARG A 126 -1.39 4.00 -9.43
N ARG A 127 -2.42 3.39 -10.02
CA ARG A 127 -3.76 4.01 -10.16
C ARG A 127 -4.43 4.21 -8.82
N ILE A 128 -4.48 3.18 -7.96
CA ILE A 128 -5.07 3.32 -6.62
C ILE A 128 -4.32 4.39 -5.83
N LYS A 129 -2.98 4.39 -5.90
CA LYS A 129 -2.20 5.38 -5.19
C LYS A 129 -2.49 6.80 -5.69
N PHE A 130 -2.57 6.98 -7.01
CA PHE A 130 -2.94 8.26 -7.58
C PHE A 130 -4.31 8.72 -7.06
N GLU A 131 -5.31 7.86 -7.01
CA GLU A 131 -6.61 8.26 -6.47
C GLU A 131 -6.56 8.59 -4.97
N LEU A 132 -5.82 7.83 -4.15
CA LEU A 132 -5.64 8.15 -2.73
C LEU A 132 -4.94 9.51 -2.52
N ASP A 133 -3.96 9.83 -3.37
CA ASP A 133 -3.26 11.13 -3.31
C ASP A 133 -4.12 12.33 -3.71
N ASN A 134 -5.26 12.10 -4.37
CA ASN A 134 -6.12 13.13 -4.96
C ASN A 134 -7.56 13.08 -4.43
N GLN A 135 -7.78 12.38 -3.32
CA GLN A 135 -9.06 12.36 -2.60
C GLN A 135 -9.26 13.60 -1.73
#